data_AF-A0A3D5NP85-F1
#
_entry.id   AF-A0A3D5NP85-F1
#
_cell.length_a   1.000
_cell.length_b   1.000
_cell.length_c   1.000
_cell.angle_alpha   90.00
_cell.angle_beta   90.00
_cell.angle_gamma   90.00
#
_symmetry.space_group_name_H-M   'P 1'
#
loop_
_entity.id
_entity.type
_entity.pdbx_description
1 polymer ?
#
loop_
_entity_poly.entity_id
_entity_poly.type
_entity_poly.pdbx_seq_one_letter_code
_entity_poly.pdbx_strand_id
1 'polypeptide(L)'
;MQIGEDMQYLLLTLAIAFGGGYILHRFRVPGGMMLGSVIAVALLNINTSIVEIPGSFRFVAQCIAGAYIGMTVNKEDLKRLKHFIRPTVTLLFGLFVTNLVVGFIIYFISPMDLLTSFLSAIPGGISDTPLIAADMGADATKVTVLQFVRLVSGIAVVPLLVGKGEMENVSVEKDVSPVEKRSPSFSRNLLVAVAVASASGYLGKLAGVAAGTLLFAMISIVILKIAGFEVTFPIWFKRMAQLFSGAYIGSHFGYQDVIELKFLLLPAAVIVVINILACYIMGNTLSRFYGIPRSQAILSSSPAGA
;
A
#
# COMPACT_ATOMS: atom_id res chain seq x y z
N MET A 1 -34.77 15.29 5.66
CA MET A 1 -34.61 14.30 6.74
C MET A 1 -33.54 13.26 6.38
N GLN A 2 -33.56 12.74 5.14
CA GLN A 2 -32.60 11.75 4.61
C GLN A 2 -31.10 12.15 4.72
N ILE A 3 -30.73 13.38 4.31
CA ILE A 3 -29.32 13.88 4.38
C ILE A 3 -28.75 13.88 5.82
N GLY A 4 -29.62 14.03 6.82
CA GLY A 4 -29.20 14.05 8.23
C GLY A 4 -28.84 12.66 8.76
N GLU A 5 -29.54 11.63 8.32
CA GLU A 5 -29.29 10.24 8.72
C GLU A 5 -28.04 9.70 8.03
N ASP A 6 -27.85 9.97 6.74
CA ASP A 6 -26.66 9.57 5.98
C ASP A 6 -25.36 10.12 6.61
N MET A 7 -25.40 11.38 7.07
CA MET A 7 -24.26 11.99 7.77
C MET A 7 -24.00 11.33 9.12
N GLN A 8 -25.04 10.94 9.86
CA GLN A 8 -24.89 10.25 11.14
C GLN A 8 -24.28 8.86 10.95
N TYR A 9 -24.74 8.08 9.97
CA TYR A 9 -24.18 6.77 9.66
C TYR A 9 -22.72 6.86 9.19
N LEU A 10 -22.38 7.90 8.41
CA LEU A 10 -21.00 8.15 7.98
C LEU A 10 -20.09 8.47 9.17
N LEU A 11 -20.52 9.36 10.07
CA LEU A 11 -19.76 9.72 11.27
C LEU A 11 -19.59 8.54 12.22
N LEU A 12 -20.64 7.72 12.40
CA LEU A 12 -20.60 6.50 13.18
C LEU A 12 -19.59 5.51 12.59
N THR A 13 -19.65 5.29 11.27
CA THR A 13 -18.73 4.41 10.55
C THR A 13 -17.29 4.86 10.71
N LEU A 14 -17.03 6.17 10.56
CA LEU A 14 -15.70 6.75 10.77
C LEU A 14 -15.20 6.60 12.20
N ALA A 15 -16.07 6.79 13.20
CA ALA A 15 -15.72 6.61 14.60
C ALA A 15 -15.35 5.15 14.90
N ILE A 16 -16.11 4.19 14.35
CA ILE A 16 -15.85 2.75 14.49
C ILE A 16 -14.57 2.35 13.76
N ALA A 17 -14.36 2.85 12.53
CA ALA A 17 -13.14 2.67 11.77
C ALA A 17 -11.91 3.18 12.55
N PHE A 18 -12.02 4.37 13.14
CA PHE A 18 -10.96 4.97 13.94
C PHE A 18 -10.70 4.16 15.21
N GLY A 19 -11.75 3.75 15.92
CA GLY A 19 -11.64 2.90 17.12
C GLY A 19 -10.93 1.58 16.82
N GLY A 20 -11.39 0.84 15.83
CA GLY A 20 -10.79 -0.43 15.40
C GLY A 20 -9.34 -0.27 14.94
N GLY A 21 -9.08 0.72 14.09
CA GLY A 21 -7.73 1.04 13.61
C GLY A 21 -6.79 1.44 14.75
N TYR A 22 -7.27 2.24 15.70
CA TYR A 22 -6.50 2.69 16.86
C TYR A 22 -6.13 1.52 17.78
N ILE A 23 -7.06 0.58 18.02
CA ILE A 23 -6.82 -0.62 18.84
C ILE A 23 -5.69 -1.45 18.24
N LEU A 24 -5.77 -1.82 16.96
CA LEU A 24 -4.73 -2.65 16.32
C LEU A 24 -3.39 -1.90 16.18
N HIS A 25 -3.44 -0.59 15.95
CA HIS A 25 -2.26 0.26 15.99
C HIS A 25 -1.60 0.26 17.38
N ARG A 26 -2.39 0.26 18.46
CA ARG A 26 -1.88 0.20 19.85
C ARG A 26 -1.21 -1.13 20.17
N PHE A 27 -1.68 -2.22 19.58
CA PHE A 27 -1.06 -3.55 19.63
C PHE A 27 0.17 -3.70 18.73
N ARG A 28 0.60 -2.63 18.03
CA ARG A 28 1.75 -2.62 17.11
C ARG A 28 1.63 -3.64 15.98
N VAL A 29 0.41 -3.95 15.56
CA VAL A 29 0.16 -4.80 14.39
C VAL A 29 0.66 -4.05 13.14
N PRO A 30 1.45 -4.69 12.25
CA PRO A 30 1.86 -4.09 10.98
C PRO A 30 0.64 -3.66 10.18
N GLY A 31 0.58 -2.37 9.81
CA GLY A 31 -0.61 -1.85 9.12
C GLY A 31 -1.88 -1.77 9.97
N GLY A 32 -1.75 -1.83 11.30
CA GLY A 32 -2.88 -2.00 12.21
C GLY A 32 -3.99 -0.96 12.08
N MET A 33 -3.68 0.28 11.68
CA MET A 33 -4.71 1.30 11.46
C MET A 33 -5.65 0.93 10.31
N MET A 34 -5.10 0.43 9.20
CA MET A 34 -5.88 -0.02 8.07
C MET A 34 -6.64 -1.30 8.43
N LEU A 35 -5.94 -2.34 8.89
CA LEU A 35 -6.56 -3.64 9.17
C LEU A 35 -7.67 -3.53 10.24
N GLY A 36 -7.41 -2.76 11.30
CA GLY A 36 -8.39 -2.54 12.36
C GLY A 36 -9.61 -1.76 11.87
N SER A 37 -9.43 -0.79 10.98
CA SER A 37 -10.56 -0.10 10.36
C SER A 37 -11.37 -1.00 9.43
N VAL A 38 -10.71 -1.86 8.62
CA VAL A 38 -11.40 -2.85 7.78
C VAL A 38 -12.23 -3.80 8.63
N ILE A 39 -11.64 -4.41 9.66
CA ILE A 39 -12.32 -5.38 10.52
C ILE A 39 -13.51 -4.72 11.23
N ALA A 40 -13.31 -3.53 11.82
CA ALA A 40 -14.37 -2.87 12.57
C ALA A 40 -15.54 -2.45 11.68
N VAL A 41 -15.26 -1.90 10.49
CA VAL A 41 -16.32 -1.51 9.55
C VAL A 41 -16.96 -2.73 8.89
N ALA A 42 -16.21 -3.79 8.57
CA ALA A 42 -16.76 -5.04 8.05
C ALA A 42 -17.73 -5.68 9.05
N LEU A 43 -17.37 -5.74 10.33
CA LEU A 43 -18.26 -6.25 11.38
C LEU A 43 -19.51 -5.40 11.52
N LEU A 44 -19.39 -4.07 11.42
CA LEU A 44 -20.56 -3.19 11.41
C LEU A 44 -21.44 -3.47 10.20
N ASN A 45 -20.85 -3.54 9.01
CA ASN A 45 -21.55 -3.75 7.75
C ASN A 45 -22.32 -5.07 7.73
N ILE A 46 -21.69 -6.17 8.17
CA ILE A 46 -22.31 -7.49 8.21
C ILE A 46 -23.48 -7.55 9.20
N ASN A 47 -23.40 -6.83 10.33
CA ASN A 47 -24.43 -6.89 11.36
C ASN A 47 -25.61 -5.95 11.12
N THR A 48 -25.37 -4.81 10.44
CA THR A 48 -26.36 -3.73 10.36
C THR A 48 -26.76 -3.34 8.95
N SER A 49 -25.91 -3.60 7.95
CA SER A 49 -26.11 -3.19 6.55
C SER A 49 -26.39 -1.68 6.35
N ILE A 50 -26.09 -0.83 7.33
CA ILE A 50 -26.29 0.63 7.29
C ILE A 50 -25.03 1.38 6.81
N VAL A 51 -23.96 0.67 6.45
CA VAL A 51 -22.67 1.29 6.17
C VAL A 51 -22.63 1.78 4.73
N GLU A 52 -22.82 3.09 4.57
CA GLU A 52 -22.61 3.76 3.30
C GLU A 52 -21.37 4.66 3.37
N ILE A 53 -20.35 4.33 2.57
CA ILE A 53 -19.18 5.19 2.39
C ILE A 53 -19.18 5.70 0.95
N PRO A 54 -19.20 7.04 0.75
CA PRO A 54 -19.19 7.60 -0.59
C PRO A 54 -17.87 7.31 -1.29
N GLY A 55 -17.92 7.13 -2.61
CA GLY A 55 -16.71 6.94 -3.45
C GLY A 55 -15.68 8.07 -3.37
N SER A 56 -16.05 9.21 -2.79
CA SER A 56 -15.12 10.30 -2.45
C SER A 56 -14.05 9.87 -1.44
N PHE A 57 -14.32 8.91 -0.55
CA PHE A 57 -13.33 8.41 0.41
C PHE A 57 -12.19 7.69 -0.28
N ARG A 58 -12.51 6.88 -1.28
CA ARG A 58 -11.51 6.23 -2.12
C ARG A 58 -10.65 7.25 -2.86
N PHE A 59 -11.25 8.31 -3.40
CA PHE A 59 -10.51 9.42 -4.00
C PHE A 59 -9.59 10.12 -2.98
N VAL A 60 -10.11 10.48 -1.81
CA VAL A 60 -9.33 11.13 -0.74
C VAL A 60 -8.18 10.24 -0.27
N ALA A 61 -8.43 8.95 -0.05
CA ALA A 61 -7.42 7.99 0.37
C ALA A 61 -6.32 7.84 -0.70
N GLN A 62 -6.68 7.75 -1.99
CA GLN A 62 -5.72 7.70 -3.09
C GLN A 62 -4.90 8.99 -3.22
N CYS A 63 -5.50 10.16 -3.03
CA CYS A 63 -4.79 11.44 -3.03
C CYS A 63 -3.78 11.52 -1.87
N ILE A 64 -4.18 11.15 -0.65
CA ILE A 64 -3.32 11.17 0.54
C ILE A 64 -2.19 10.16 0.38
N ALA A 65 -2.50 8.94 -0.06
CA ALA A 65 -1.51 7.90 -0.34
C ALA A 65 -0.50 8.33 -1.41
N GLY A 66 -0.99 8.78 -2.57
CA GLY A 66 -0.15 9.27 -3.67
C GLY A 66 0.73 10.45 -3.23
N ALA A 67 0.17 11.42 -2.49
CA ALA A 67 0.94 12.55 -1.99
C ALA A 67 2.03 12.12 -0.99
N TYR A 68 1.71 11.17 -0.11
CA TYR A 68 2.67 10.61 0.84
C TYR A 68 3.80 9.84 0.14
N ILE A 69 3.48 9.00 -0.85
CA ILE A 69 4.47 8.29 -1.67
C ILE A 69 5.32 9.29 -2.46
N GLY A 70 4.72 10.30 -3.07
CA GLY A 70 5.45 11.31 -3.84
C GLY A 70 6.44 12.10 -2.98
N MET A 71 6.10 12.32 -1.70
CA MET A 71 7.01 12.97 -0.76
C MET A 71 8.23 12.11 -0.41
N THR A 72 8.14 10.77 -0.42
CA THR A 72 9.30 9.94 -0.06
C THR A 72 10.41 9.99 -1.11
N VAL A 73 10.09 10.36 -2.36
CA VAL A 73 11.07 10.48 -3.45
C VAL A 73 11.94 11.72 -3.29
N ASN A 74 13.26 11.59 -3.24
CA ASN A 74 14.21 12.70 -3.19
C ASN A 74 14.81 13.03 -4.56
N LYS A 75 15.29 14.27 -4.71
CA LYS A 75 16.03 14.68 -5.93
C LYS A 75 17.30 13.85 -6.13
N GLU A 76 17.94 13.44 -5.03
CA GLU A 76 19.12 12.59 -5.04
C GLU A 76 18.81 11.20 -5.58
N ASP A 77 17.68 10.60 -5.19
CA ASP A 77 17.23 9.31 -5.68
C ASP A 77 17.07 9.31 -7.20
N LEU A 78 16.49 10.38 -7.76
CA LEU A 78 16.35 10.56 -9.20
C LEU A 78 17.70 10.72 -9.92
N LYS A 79 18.68 11.38 -9.30
CA LYS A 79 20.04 11.51 -9.86
C LYS A 79 20.80 10.18 -9.79
N ARG A 80 20.69 9.47 -8.67
CA ARG A 80 21.29 8.13 -8.46
C ARG A 80 20.67 7.10 -9.41
N LEU A 81 19.38 7.21 -9.72
CA LEU A 81 18.69 6.30 -10.64
C LEU A 81 19.38 6.21 -12.01
N LYS A 82 19.98 7.30 -12.51
CA LYS A 82 20.74 7.28 -13.78
C LYS A 82 21.97 6.40 -13.73
N HIS A 83 22.62 6.27 -12.57
CA HIS A 83 23.79 5.40 -12.37
C HIS A 83 23.39 3.94 -12.08
N PHE A 84 22.23 3.70 -11.47
CA PHE A 84 21.77 2.36 -11.08
C PHE A 84 20.65 1.79 -11.97
N ILE A 85 20.40 2.40 -13.14
CA ILE A 85 19.27 2.04 -14.00
C ILE A 85 19.28 0.57 -14.43
N ARG A 86 20.46 -0.02 -14.69
CA ARG A 86 20.58 -1.44 -15.10
C ARG A 86 20.11 -2.40 -13.99
N PRO A 87 20.66 -2.33 -12.76
CA PRO A 87 20.14 -3.11 -11.63
C PRO A 87 18.66 -2.85 -11.36
N THR A 88 18.20 -1.60 -11.36
CA THR A 88 16.80 -1.24 -11.09
C THR A 88 15.85 -1.82 -12.13
N VAL A 89 16.16 -1.70 -13.42
CA VAL A 89 15.34 -2.28 -14.50
C VAL A 89 15.32 -3.80 -14.41
N THR A 90 16.46 -4.42 -14.10
CA THR A 90 16.51 -5.88 -13.88
C THR A 90 15.60 -6.28 -12.72
N LEU A 91 15.71 -5.60 -11.58
CA LEU A 91 14.86 -5.80 -10.39
C LEU A 91 13.36 -5.67 -10.74
N LEU A 92 12.96 -4.56 -11.35
CA LEU A 92 11.57 -4.30 -11.71
C LEU A 92 11.04 -5.33 -12.71
N PHE A 93 11.82 -5.69 -13.71
CA PHE A 93 11.42 -6.69 -14.71
C PHE A 93 11.30 -8.08 -14.09
N GLY A 94 12.25 -8.49 -13.24
CA GLY A 94 12.18 -9.78 -12.56
C GLY A 94 10.97 -9.86 -11.63
N LEU A 95 10.73 -8.82 -10.83
CA LEU A 95 9.52 -8.72 -10.01
C LEU A 95 8.27 -8.78 -10.88
N PHE A 96 8.19 -8.00 -11.97
CA PHE A 96 7.04 -8.01 -12.88
C PHE A 96 6.74 -9.41 -13.40
N VAL A 97 7.74 -10.13 -13.92
CA VAL A 97 7.58 -11.49 -14.42
C VAL A 97 7.14 -12.44 -13.31
N THR A 98 7.74 -12.38 -12.13
CA THR A 98 7.34 -13.24 -11.01
C THR A 98 5.89 -12.97 -10.59
N ASN A 99 5.48 -11.71 -10.48
CA ASN A 99 4.11 -11.36 -10.11
C ASN A 99 3.10 -11.78 -11.18
N LEU A 100 3.47 -11.71 -12.46
CA LEU A 100 2.63 -12.20 -13.55
C LEU A 100 2.41 -13.72 -13.41
N VAL A 101 3.47 -14.49 -13.17
CA VAL A 101 3.38 -15.94 -12.95
C VAL A 101 2.51 -16.25 -11.72
N VAL A 102 2.74 -15.55 -10.60
CA VAL A 102 1.96 -15.73 -9.37
C VAL A 102 0.49 -15.41 -9.60
N GLY A 103 0.17 -14.30 -10.27
CA GLY A 103 -1.21 -13.90 -10.57
C GLY A 103 -1.94 -14.94 -11.41
N PHE A 104 -1.28 -15.52 -12.43
CA PHE A 104 -1.86 -16.63 -13.20
C PHE A 104 -2.08 -17.88 -12.37
N ILE A 105 -1.09 -18.27 -11.55
CA ILE A 105 -1.23 -19.44 -10.66
C ILE A 105 -2.43 -19.25 -9.74
N ILE A 106 -2.56 -18.08 -9.12
CA ILE A 106 -3.68 -17.73 -8.24
C ILE A 106 -5.01 -17.84 -8.98
N TYR A 107 -5.09 -17.31 -10.20
CA TYR A 107 -6.30 -17.38 -11.02
C TYR A 107 -6.75 -18.83 -11.28
N PHE A 108 -5.81 -19.76 -11.48
CA PHE A 108 -6.15 -21.17 -11.72
C PHE A 108 -6.50 -21.95 -10.44
N ILE A 109 -5.99 -21.56 -9.27
CA ILE A 109 -6.18 -22.30 -8.01
C ILE A 109 -7.27 -21.71 -7.11
N SER A 110 -7.87 -20.58 -7.50
CA SER A 110 -8.86 -19.86 -6.70
C SER A 110 -10.02 -19.35 -7.55
N PRO A 111 -11.20 -19.09 -6.96
CA PRO A 111 -12.36 -18.57 -7.69
C PRO A 111 -12.26 -17.06 -8.01
N MET A 112 -11.08 -16.45 -7.85
CA MET A 112 -10.88 -15.03 -8.08
C MET A 112 -10.79 -14.72 -9.57
N ASP A 113 -11.28 -13.56 -9.98
CA ASP A 113 -11.07 -13.07 -11.34
C ASP A 113 -9.58 -12.75 -11.58
N LEU A 114 -9.23 -12.64 -12.86
CA LEU A 114 -7.85 -12.43 -13.29
C LEU A 114 -7.27 -11.11 -12.73
N LEU A 115 -8.08 -10.06 -12.64
CA LEU A 115 -7.64 -8.73 -12.20
C LEU A 115 -7.35 -8.74 -10.69
N THR A 116 -8.27 -9.28 -9.89
CA THR A 116 -8.06 -9.50 -8.44
C THR A 116 -6.83 -10.36 -8.18
N SER A 117 -6.63 -11.43 -8.97
CA SER A 117 -5.49 -12.33 -8.84
C SER A 117 -4.15 -11.63 -9.10
N PHE A 118 -4.07 -10.81 -10.16
CA PHE A 118 -2.85 -10.03 -10.44
C PHE A 118 -2.59 -8.96 -9.39
N LEU A 119 -3.61 -8.19 -8.98
CA LEU A 119 -3.44 -7.14 -7.97
C LEU A 119 -3.10 -7.69 -6.58
N SER A 120 -3.53 -8.92 -6.28
CA SER A 120 -3.13 -9.63 -5.07
C SER A 120 -1.66 -10.07 -5.09
N ALA A 121 -1.12 -10.35 -6.28
CA ALA A 121 0.27 -10.76 -6.47
C ALA A 121 1.24 -9.56 -6.48
N ILE A 122 0.82 -8.40 -7.00
CA ILE A 122 1.70 -7.24 -7.19
C ILE A 122 2.27 -6.70 -5.87
N PRO A 123 3.57 -6.36 -5.80
CA PRO A 123 4.17 -5.64 -4.68
C PRO A 123 3.55 -4.26 -4.60
N GLY A 124 2.97 -3.95 -3.44
CA GLY A 124 2.47 -2.62 -3.18
C GLY A 124 2.09 -2.44 -1.71
N GLY A 125 1.71 -1.22 -1.37
CA GLY A 125 1.30 -0.87 -0.03
C GLY A 125 -0.03 -1.52 0.33
N ILE A 126 -0.16 -1.98 1.57
CA ILE A 126 -1.40 -2.55 2.09
C ILE A 126 -2.60 -1.61 1.89
N SER A 127 -2.41 -0.29 1.94
CA SER A 127 -3.48 0.70 1.77
C SER A 127 -3.79 1.05 0.33
N ASP A 128 -2.82 0.88 -0.57
CA ASP A 128 -2.82 1.54 -1.87
C ASP A 128 -3.30 0.55 -2.94
N THR A 129 -2.75 -0.66 -2.94
CA THR A 129 -3.10 -1.72 -3.90
C THR A 129 -4.59 -2.09 -3.83
N PRO A 130 -5.24 -2.23 -2.66
CA PRO A 130 -6.67 -2.48 -2.61
C PRO A 130 -7.52 -1.32 -3.14
N LEU A 131 -7.09 -0.07 -2.96
CA LEU A 131 -7.80 1.08 -3.54
C LEU A 131 -7.67 1.13 -5.06
N ILE A 132 -6.53 0.67 -5.60
CA ILE A 132 -6.34 0.46 -7.03
C ILE A 132 -7.24 -0.68 -7.51
N ALA A 133 -7.35 -1.78 -6.76
CA ALA A 133 -8.28 -2.86 -7.07
C ALA A 133 -9.72 -2.38 -7.15
N ALA A 134 -10.16 -1.60 -6.17
CA ALA A 134 -11.47 -0.97 -6.21
C ALA A 134 -11.64 0.01 -7.39
N ASP A 135 -10.57 0.57 -7.94
CA ASP A 135 -10.60 1.43 -9.16
C ASP A 135 -10.82 0.64 -10.42
N MET A 136 -10.17 -0.50 -10.48
CA MET A 136 -10.18 -1.38 -11.64
C MET A 136 -11.38 -2.34 -11.62
N GLY A 137 -12.28 -2.22 -10.65
CA GLY A 137 -13.43 -3.10 -10.48
C GLY A 137 -13.09 -4.50 -9.97
N ALA A 138 -11.88 -4.69 -9.43
CA ALA A 138 -11.48 -5.92 -8.75
C ALA A 138 -11.96 -5.94 -7.30
N ASP A 139 -11.92 -7.13 -6.72
CA ASP A 139 -12.28 -7.39 -5.33
C ASP A 139 -11.19 -6.87 -4.38
N ALA A 140 -11.37 -5.62 -3.93
CA ALA A 140 -10.47 -4.96 -3.00
C ALA A 140 -10.41 -5.67 -1.63
N THR A 141 -11.46 -6.37 -1.25
CA THR A 141 -11.53 -7.15 0.00
C THR A 141 -10.54 -8.31 -0.04
N LYS A 142 -10.59 -9.14 -1.09
CA LYS A 142 -9.65 -10.26 -1.29
C LYS A 142 -8.20 -9.78 -1.43
N VAL A 143 -7.98 -8.70 -2.20
CA VAL A 143 -6.65 -8.08 -2.34
C VAL A 143 -6.11 -7.63 -0.99
N THR A 144 -6.93 -7.00 -0.14
CA THR A 144 -6.51 -6.54 1.20
C THR A 144 -6.04 -7.68 2.08
N VAL A 145 -6.78 -8.80 2.10
CA VAL A 145 -6.42 -9.98 2.89
C VAL A 145 -5.07 -10.54 2.43
N LEU A 146 -4.89 -10.72 1.12
CA LEU A 146 -3.66 -11.29 0.57
C LEU A 146 -2.45 -10.36 0.74
N GLN A 147 -2.63 -9.05 0.60
CA GLN A 147 -1.58 -8.06 0.87
C GLN A 147 -1.20 -8.02 2.35
N PHE A 148 -2.15 -8.22 3.26
CA PHE A 148 -1.86 -8.33 4.68
C PHE A 148 -1.04 -9.58 5.01
N VAL A 149 -1.44 -10.76 4.49
CA VAL A 149 -0.66 -12.00 4.67
C VAL A 149 0.76 -11.84 4.13
N ARG A 150 0.92 -11.21 2.97
CA ARG A 150 2.22 -10.89 2.38
C ARG A 150 3.07 -9.99 3.29
N LEU A 151 2.48 -8.94 3.86
CA LEU A 151 3.20 -8.04 4.76
C LEU A 151 3.70 -8.79 6.00
N VAL A 152 2.83 -9.56 6.66
CA VAL A 152 3.18 -10.30 7.89
C VAL A 152 4.24 -11.37 7.61
N SER A 153 4.07 -12.13 6.52
CA SER A 153 5.05 -13.15 6.13
C SER A 153 6.39 -12.56 5.74
N GLY A 154 6.42 -11.43 5.02
CA GLY A 154 7.66 -10.71 4.70
C GLY A 154 8.40 -10.27 5.95
N ILE A 155 7.71 -9.67 6.92
CA ILE A 155 8.31 -9.23 8.20
C ILE A 155 8.86 -10.43 8.99
N ALA A 156 8.16 -11.58 8.97
CA ALA A 156 8.58 -12.77 9.71
C ALA A 156 9.76 -13.50 9.04
N VAL A 157 9.74 -13.64 7.71
CA VAL A 157 10.67 -14.53 6.98
C VAL A 157 11.93 -13.82 6.51
N VAL A 158 11.85 -12.56 6.08
CA VAL A 158 13.01 -11.83 5.53
C VAL A 158 14.20 -11.76 6.51
N PRO A 159 13.99 -11.51 7.81
CA PRO A 159 15.05 -11.61 8.82
C PRO A 159 15.76 -12.97 8.86
N LEU A 160 15.04 -14.06 8.59
CA LEU A 160 15.58 -15.42 8.60
C LEU A 160 16.43 -15.70 7.35
N LEU A 161 16.09 -15.10 6.22
CA LEU A 161 16.83 -15.26 4.96
C LEU A 161 18.17 -14.49 4.97
N VAL A 162 18.21 -13.34 5.64
CA VAL A 162 19.40 -12.46 5.67
C VAL A 162 20.40 -12.86 6.77
N GLY A 163 19.96 -13.57 7.81
CA GLY A 163 20.80 -13.94 8.95
C GLY A 163 20.99 -12.78 9.93
N LYS A 164 20.95 -13.08 11.24
CA LYS A 164 20.95 -12.07 12.32
C LYS A 164 22.15 -11.11 12.29
N GLY A 165 23.31 -11.53 11.78
CA GLY A 165 24.56 -10.75 11.80
C GLY A 165 24.71 -9.71 10.69
N GLU A 166 23.99 -9.82 9.58
CA GLU A 166 24.08 -8.86 8.46
C GLU A 166 23.05 -7.72 8.57
N MET A 167 21.96 -7.89 9.33
CA MET A 167 20.99 -6.81 9.57
C MET A 167 21.53 -5.66 10.42
N GLU A 168 22.67 -5.84 11.12
CA GLU A 168 23.34 -4.78 11.89
C GLU A 168 24.22 -3.88 11.01
N ASN A 169 24.76 -4.44 9.91
CA ASN A 169 25.64 -3.72 8.95
C ASN A 169 24.92 -3.31 7.65
N VAL A 170 23.81 -3.96 7.32
CA VAL A 170 22.86 -3.34 6.42
C VAL A 170 22.19 -2.26 7.23
N SER A 171 22.71 -1.05 7.07
CA SER A 171 21.90 0.16 7.15
C SER A 171 20.53 -0.21 6.60
N VAL A 172 19.59 -0.44 7.51
CA VAL A 172 18.19 -0.14 7.23
C VAL A 172 18.31 1.23 6.61
N GLU A 173 18.20 1.31 5.29
CA GLU A 173 18.06 2.56 4.57
C GLU A 173 16.74 3.12 5.11
N LYS A 174 16.86 3.75 6.28
CA LYS A 174 16.32 5.05 6.59
C LYS A 174 16.87 6.09 5.58
N ASP A 175 16.97 5.73 4.29
CA ASP A 175 16.89 6.67 3.16
C ASP A 175 15.42 6.88 2.75
N VAL A 176 14.45 6.34 3.53
CA VAL A 176 13.48 7.27 4.10
C VAL A 176 14.23 8.03 5.17
N SER A 177 14.89 9.13 4.78
CA SER A 177 15.53 10.07 5.71
C SER A 177 14.63 10.12 6.94
N PRO A 178 15.13 9.83 8.16
CA PRO A 178 14.28 9.81 9.34
C PRO A 178 13.51 11.11 9.27
N VAL A 179 12.18 11.05 9.08
CA VAL A 179 11.31 12.23 8.92
C VAL A 179 11.81 13.15 9.99
N GLU A 180 12.60 14.14 9.55
CA GLU A 180 13.49 14.81 10.48
C GLU A 180 12.52 15.36 11.51
N LYS A 181 12.84 15.26 12.80
CA LYS A 181 12.02 15.82 13.87
C LYS A 181 11.92 17.37 13.76
N ARG A 182 11.89 17.94 12.54
CA ARG A 182 11.44 19.27 12.24
C ARG A 182 9.97 19.34 12.62
N SER A 183 9.75 20.18 13.62
CA SER A 183 8.45 20.58 14.14
C SER A 183 7.36 20.57 13.05
N PRO A 184 6.21 19.96 13.31
CA PRO A 184 5.10 19.94 12.36
C PRO A 184 4.50 21.35 12.34
N SER A 185 5.09 22.26 11.57
CA SER A 185 4.38 23.46 11.21
C SER A 185 3.36 23.06 10.17
N PHE A 186 2.08 23.27 10.47
CA PHE A 186 1.00 23.35 9.48
C PHE A 186 1.35 24.52 8.55
N SER A 187 2.31 24.26 7.67
CA SER A 187 2.95 25.26 6.85
C SER A 187 2.11 25.47 5.60
N ARG A 188 2.20 26.67 5.04
CA ARG A 188 1.61 26.99 3.73
C ARG A 188 1.99 25.94 2.67
N ASN A 189 3.17 25.34 2.78
CA ASN A 189 3.67 24.31 1.87
C ASN A 189 2.88 23.00 1.95
N LEU A 190 2.47 22.57 3.15
CA LEU A 190 1.62 21.40 3.33
C LEU A 190 0.25 21.62 2.67
N LEU A 191 -0.35 22.79 2.89
CA LEU A 191 -1.63 23.15 2.27
C LEU A 191 -1.54 23.18 0.74
N VAL A 192 -0.49 23.79 0.20
CA VAL A 192 -0.24 23.81 -1.25
C VAL A 192 -0.04 22.39 -1.77
N ALA A 193 0.72 21.55 -1.08
CA ALA A 193 0.94 20.17 -1.48
C ALA A 193 -0.37 19.37 -1.52
N VAL A 194 -1.22 19.48 -0.49
CA VAL A 194 -2.53 18.83 -0.45
C VAL A 194 -3.43 19.36 -1.58
N ALA A 195 -3.50 20.68 -1.77
CA ALA A 195 -4.32 21.28 -2.82
C ALA A 195 -3.88 20.83 -4.22
N VAL A 196 -2.58 20.83 -4.49
CA VAL A 196 -2.01 20.39 -5.77
C VAL A 196 -2.25 18.90 -5.98
N ALA A 197 -2.05 18.05 -4.96
CA ALA A 197 -2.31 16.62 -5.05
C ALA A 197 -3.78 16.29 -5.26
N SER A 198 -4.70 17.04 -4.65
CA SER A 198 -6.14 16.88 -4.87
C SER A 198 -6.56 17.35 -6.26
N ALA A 199 -6.03 18.48 -6.74
CA ALA A 199 -6.33 18.99 -8.08
C ALA A 199 -5.78 18.07 -9.17
N SER A 200 -4.52 17.63 -9.06
CA SER A 200 -3.90 16.69 -9.99
C SER A 200 -4.55 15.32 -9.92
N GLY A 201 -4.88 14.83 -8.72
CA GLY A 201 -5.62 13.58 -8.53
C GLY A 201 -6.99 13.62 -9.20
N TYR A 202 -7.70 14.75 -9.12
CA TYR A 202 -8.97 14.93 -9.82
C TYR A 202 -8.80 14.88 -11.35
N LEU A 203 -7.75 15.51 -11.89
CA LEU A 203 -7.38 15.36 -13.30
C LEU A 203 -7.07 13.91 -13.67
N GLY A 204 -6.37 13.18 -12.80
CA GLY A 204 -6.08 11.76 -12.98
C GLY A 204 -7.35 10.90 -13.01
N LYS A 205 -8.34 11.22 -12.18
CA LYS A 205 -9.67 10.59 -12.21
C LYS A 205 -10.39 10.86 -13.53
N LEU A 206 -10.32 12.10 -14.04
CA LEU A 206 -10.93 12.47 -15.33
C LEU A 206 -10.22 11.85 -16.54
N ALA A 207 -8.91 11.60 -16.43
CA ALA A 207 -8.13 10.98 -17.50
C ALA A 207 -8.51 9.52 -17.79
N GLY A 208 -9.34 8.89 -16.93
CA GLY A 208 -9.78 7.49 -17.12
C GLY A 208 -8.65 6.47 -17.01
N VAL A 209 -7.49 6.86 -16.47
CA VAL A 209 -6.34 5.99 -16.27
C VAL A 209 -6.57 5.16 -15.00
N ALA A 210 -6.33 3.85 -15.07
CA ALA A 210 -6.37 2.98 -13.89
C ALA A 210 -5.39 3.50 -12.81
N ALA A 211 -5.86 3.65 -11.57
CA ALA A 211 -5.11 4.29 -10.48
C ALA A 211 -4.72 5.75 -10.75
N GLY A 212 -5.39 6.44 -11.67
CA GLY A 212 -5.04 7.78 -12.13
C GLY A 212 -4.96 8.81 -11.00
N THR A 213 -5.91 8.78 -10.06
CA THR A 213 -5.91 9.68 -8.89
C THR A 213 -4.60 9.57 -8.09
N LEU A 214 -4.16 8.34 -7.81
CA LEU A 214 -2.96 8.07 -7.02
C LEU A 214 -1.70 8.47 -7.79
N LEU A 215 -1.61 8.08 -9.07
CA LEU A 215 -0.45 8.38 -9.92
C LEU A 215 -0.25 9.88 -10.11
N PHE A 216 -1.30 10.63 -10.44
CA PHE A 216 -1.20 12.07 -10.66
C PHE A 216 -0.88 12.83 -9.36
N ALA A 217 -1.50 12.44 -8.23
CA ALA A 217 -1.17 12.99 -6.93
C ALA A 217 0.31 12.78 -6.60
N MET A 218 0.82 11.57 -6.77
CA MET A 218 2.23 11.22 -6.56
C MET A 218 3.17 12.04 -7.44
N ILE A 219 2.96 12.04 -8.77
CA ILE A 219 3.80 12.75 -9.73
C ILE A 219 3.81 14.25 -9.43
N SER A 220 2.67 14.85 -9.07
CA SER A 220 2.59 16.27 -8.77
C SER A 220 3.41 16.68 -7.53
N ILE A 221 3.45 15.86 -6.48
CA ILE A 221 4.30 16.10 -5.32
C ILE A 221 5.78 15.93 -5.66
N VAL A 222 6.13 14.92 -6.46
CA VAL A 222 7.52 14.74 -6.95
C VAL A 222 7.97 15.97 -7.73
N ILE A 223 7.14 16.49 -8.64
CA ILE A 223 7.44 17.70 -9.42
C ILE A 223 7.61 18.92 -8.51
N LEU A 224 6.70 19.14 -7.54
CA LEU A 224 6.82 20.23 -6.57
C LEU A 224 8.15 20.16 -5.80
N LYS A 225 8.51 18.96 -5.36
CA LYS A 225 9.75 18.74 -4.62
C LYS A 225 10.97 19.01 -5.51
N ILE A 226 10.97 18.55 -6.76
CA ILE A 226 12.01 18.84 -7.77
C ILE A 226 12.12 20.35 -8.05
N ALA A 227 11.00 21.07 -8.09
CA ALA A 227 10.95 22.53 -8.25
C ALA A 227 11.52 23.30 -7.05
N GLY A 228 11.80 22.63 -5.93
CA GLY A 228 12.41 23.25 -4.74
C GLY A 228 11.43 23.55 -3.61
N PHE A 229 10.17 23.09 -3.70
CA PHE A 229 9.25 23.18 -2.57
C PHE A 229 9.60 22.13 -1.52
N GLU A 230 9.79 22.56 -0.27
CA GLU A 230 9.91 21.66 0.87
C GLU A 230 8.53 21.13 1.25
N VAL A 231 8.19 19.94 0.73
CA VAL A 231 6.97 19.22 1.08
C VAL A 231 7.29 18.21 2.18
N THR A 232 6.68 18.39 3.34
CA THR A 232 6.78 17.45 4.46
C THR A 232 5.37 17.11 4.95
N PHE A 233 5.04 15.82 4.94
CA PHE A 233 3.80 15.28 5.48
C PHE A 233 4.07 14.64 6.84
N PRO A 234 3.23 14.92 7.84
CA PRO A 234 3.35 14.32 9.15
C PRO A 234 3.00 12.82 9.10
N ILE A 235 3.52 12.05 10.06
CA ILE A 235 3.29 10.59 10.15
C ILE A 235 1.79 10.24 10.26
N TRP A 236 0.97 11.15 10.81
CA TRP A 236 -0.47 10.96 10.88
C TRP A 236 -1.16 11.01 9.50
N PHE A 237 -0.51 11.57 8.47
CA PHE A 237 -1.06 11.65 7.11
C PHE A 237 -1.20 10.25 6.47
N LYS A 238 -0.16 9.41 6.59
CA LYS A 238 -0.24 7.98 6.19
C LYS A 238 -1.33 7.23 6.95
N ARG A 239 -1.48 7.52 8.24
CA ARG A 239 -2.51 6.95 9.11
C ARG A 239 -3.93 7.33 8.65
N MET A 240 -4.13 8.55 8.16
CA MET A 240 -5.41 8.97 7.57
C MET A 240 -5.70 8.25 6.25
N ALA A 241 -4.71 8.08 5.37
CA ALA A 241 -4.89 7.26 4.16
C ALA A 241 -5.32 5.82 4.53
N GLN A 242 -4.67 5.23 5.52
CA GLN A 242 -5.00 3.90 6.03
C GLN A 242 -6.41 3.82 6.62
N LEU A 243 -6.83 4.84 7.38
CA LEU A 243 -8.16 4.92 7.96
C LEU A 243 -9.25 5.03 6.88
N PHE A 244 -9.10 5.96 5.93
CA PHE A 244 -10.08 6.13 4.85
C PHE A 244 -10.11 4.94 3.91
N SER A 245 -8.94 4.36 3.61
CA SER A 245 -8.82 3.14 2.81
C SER A 245 -9.53 1.98 3.49
N GLY A 246 -9.23 1.72 4.76
CA GLY A 246 -9.81 0.59 5.46
C GLY A 246 -11.28 0.77 5.80
N ALA A 247 -11.75 1.99 6.06
CA ALA A 247 -13.18 2.26 6.15
C ALA A 247 -13.88 1.91 4.83
N TYR A 248 -13.40 2.46 3.70
CA TYR A 248 -13.96 2.19 2.37
C TYR A 248 -13.95 0.69 2.03
N ILE A 249 -12.84 -0.02 2.25
CA ILE A 249 -12.77 -1.45 1.95
C ILE A 249 -13.68 -2.24 2.89
N GLY A 250 -13.70 -1.91 4.18
CA GLY A 250 -14.55 -2.56 5.17
C GLY A 250 -16.04 -2.43 4.88
N SER A 251 -16.49 -1.30 4.28
CA SER A 251 -17.90 -1.14 3.88
C SER A 251 -18.29 -2.01 2.69
N HIS A 252 -17.32 -2.51 1.92
CA HIS A 252 -17.56 -3.43 0.82
C HIS A 252 -17.42 -4.90 1.24
N PHE A 253 -17.07 -5.15 2.51
CA PHE A 253 -16.93 -6.49 3.06
C PHE A 253 -18.31 -7.02 3.47
N GLY A 254 -18.80 -8.01 2.75
CA GLY A 254 -20.07 -8.67 2.99
C GLY A 254 -19.92 -10.04 3.65
N TYR A 255 -21.06 -10.66 3.97
CA TYR A 255 -21.10 -12.02 4.53
C TYR A 255 -20.54 -13.07 3.58
N GLN A 256 -20.74 -12.90 2.26
CA GLN A 256 -20.19 -13.79 1.24
C GLN A 256 -18.65 -13.78 1.24
N ASP A 257 -18.03 -12.60 1.39
CA ASP A 257 -16.57 -12.48 1.44
C ASP A 257 -15.95 -13.21 2.64
N VAL A 258 -16.66 -13.25 3.77
CA VAL A 258 -16.26 -14.01 4.97
C VAL A 258 -16.30 -15.51 4.73
N ILE A 259 -17.28 -16.00 3.97
CA ILE A 259 -17.34 -17.41 3.59
C ILE A 259 -16.23 -17.74 2.59
N GLU A 260 -15.94 -16.82 1.67
CA GLU A 260 -14.94 -17.00 0.62
C GLU A 260 -13.49 -16.88 1.12
N LEU A 261 -13.27 -16.27 2.28
CA LEU A 261 -11.96 -16.17 2.95
C LEU A 261 -11.24 -17.53 3.07
N LYS A 262 -11.99 -18.64 3.23
CA LYS A 262 -11.40 -19.99 3.28
C LYS A 262 -10.70 -20.38 1.97
N PHE A 263 -11.19 -19.89 0.83
CA PHE A 263 -10.58 -20.14 -0.48
C PHE A 263 -9.32 -19.28 -0.71
N LEU A 264 -9.07 -18.28 0.14
CA LEU A 264 -7.86 -17.46 0.08
C LEU A 264 -6.66 -18.11 0.76
N LEU A 265 -6.85 -19.15 1.58
CA LEU A 265 -5.75 -19.82 2.29
C LEU A 265 -4.71 -20.40 1.33
N LEU A 266 -5.16 -21.04 0.24
CA LEU A 266 -4.27 -21.63 -0.75
C LEU A 266 -3.51 -20.56 -1.56
N PRO A 267 -4.17 -19.54 -2.15
CA PRO A 267 -3.50 -18.37 -2.74
C PRO A 267 -2.52 -17.69 -1.79
N ALA A 268 -2.89 -17.50 -0.52
CA ALA A 268 -2.03 -16.89 0.48
C ALA A 268 -0.74 -17.69 0.68
N ALA A 269 -0.83 -19.01 0.84
CA ALA A 269 0.35 -19.87 0.97
C ALA A 269 1.24 -19.80 -0.28
N VAL A 270 0.65 -19.83 -1.47
CA VAL A 270 1.38 -19.72 -2.76
C VAL A 270 2.09 -18.37 -2.89
N ILE A 271 1.41 -17.26 -2.56
CA ILE A 271 2.00 -15.91 -2.54
C ILE A 271 3.20 -15.87 -1.61
N VAL A 272 3.09 -16.42 -0.40
CA VAL A 272 4.18 -16.43 0.58
C VAL A 272 5.39 -17.18 0.04
N VAL A 273 5.19 -18.43 -0.41
CA VAL A 273 6.27 -19.28 -0.91
C VAL A 273 6.95 -18.65 -2.12
N ILE A 274 6.18 -18.21 -3.12
CA ILE A 274 6.77 -17.66 -4.34
C ILE A 274 7.44 -16.32 -4.06
N ASN A 275 6.88 -15.45 -3.22
CA ASN A 275 7.55 -14.19 -2.88
C ASN A 275 8.88 -14.42 -2.16
N ILE A 276 8.96 -15.40 -1.26
CA ILE A 276 10.22 -15.78 -0.59
C ILE A 276 11.25 -16.26 -1.62
N LEU A 277 10.84 -17.16 -2.52
CA LEU A 277 11.70 -17.65 -3.60
C LEU A 277 12.14 -16.50 -4.53
N ALA A 278 11.24 -15.59 -4.86
CA ALA A 278 11.53 -14.41 -5.68
C ALA A 278 12.58 -13.52 -5.01
N CYS A 279 12.42 -13.21 -3.72
CA CYS A 279 13.39 -12.42 -2.96
C CYS A 279 14.77 -13.09 -2.96
N TYR A 280 14.81 -14.40 -2.78
CA TYR A 280 16.06 -15.15 -2.77
C TYR A 280 16.74 -15.20 -4.14
N ILE A 281 15.98 -15.56 -5.20
CA ILE A 281 16.48 -15.63 -6.58
C ILE A 281 16.95 -14.24 -7.03
N MET A 282 16.15 -13.22 -6.78
CA MET A 282 16.46 -11.86 -7.22
C MET A 282 17.63 -11.29 -6.43
N GLY A 283 17.66 -11.50 -5.12
CA GLY A 283 18.77 -11.10 -4.27
C GLY A 283 20.11 -11.72 -4.71
N ASN A 284 20.11 -13.02 -5.03
CA ASN A 284 21.31 -13.68 -5.54
C ASN A 284 21.68 -13.24 -6.96
N THR A 285 20.70 -12.97 -7.83
CA THR A 285 20.93 -12.46 -9.19
C THR A 285 21.56 -11.08 -9.14
N LEU A 286 20.99 -10.16 -8.37
CA LEU A 286 21.51 -8.81 -8.16
C LEU A 286 22.93 -8.84 -7.58
N SER A 287 23.17 -9.71 -6.60
CA SER A 287 24.49 -9.86 -6.01
C SER A 287 25.54 -10.38 -7.02
N ARG A 288 25.18 -11.37 -7.83
CA ARG A 288 26.10 -11.98 -8.80
C ARG A 288 26.39 -11.10 -10.00
N PHE A 289 25.38 -10.39 -10.52
CA PHE A 289 25.51 -9.58 -11.74
C PHE A 289 25.97 -8.14 -11.47
N TYR A 290 25.66 -7.59 -10.30
CA TYR A 290 25.91 -6.18 -9.98
C TYR A 290 26.78 -5.97 -8.75
N GLY A 291 27.28 -7.04 -8.12
CA GLY A 291 28.19 -6.95 -6.96
C GLY A 291 27.56 -6.42 -5.69
N ILE A 292 26.22 -6.33 -5.63
CA ILE A 292 25.49 -5.84 -4.47
C ILE A 292 25.57 -6.89 -3.33
N PRO A 293 25.82 -6.49 -2.08
CA PRO A 293 25.75 -7.43 -0.94
C PRO A 293 24.42 -8.18 -0.93
N ARG A 294 24.46 -9.50 -0.73
CA ARG A 294 23.27 -10.37 -0.81
C ARG A 294 22.14 -9.90 0.10
N SER A 295 22.47 -9.47 1.30
CA SER A 295 21.50 -8.94 2.26
C SER A 295 20.79 -7.68 1.77
N GLN A 296 21.51 -6.73 1.18
CA GLN A 296 20.91 -5.52 0.57
C GLN A 296 20.05 -5.87 -0.64
N ALA A 297 20.49 -6.83 -1.45
CA ALA A 297 19.75 -7.28 -2.63
C ALA A 297 18.45 -8.05 -2.27
N ILE A 298 18.47 -8.86 -1.21
CA ILE A 298 17.28 -9.54 -0.68
C ILE A 298 16.33 -8.53 -0.03
N LEU A 299 16.85 -7.56 0.72
CA LEU A 299 16.03 -6.53 1.36
C LEU A 299 15.34 -5.61 0.35
N SER A 300 16.04 -5.21 -0.72
CA SER A 300 15.45 -4.38 -1.79
C SER A 300 14.41 -5.10 -2.65
N SER A 301 14.41 -6.44 -2.65
CA SER A 301 13.38 -7.26 -3.33
C SER A 301 12.25 -7.71 -2.40
N SER A 302 12.34 -7.39 -1.10
CA SER A 302 11.40 -7.82 -0.08
C SER A 302 10.07 -7.05 -0.11
N PRO A 303 8.93 -7.74 0.10
CA PRO A 303 7.64 -7.11 0.34
C PRO A 303 7.56 -6.14 1.51
N ALA A 304 8.42 -6.31 2.53
CA ALA A 304 8.33 -5.58 3.79
C ALA A 304 8.87 -4.14 3.71
N GLY A 305 9.49 -3.76 2.58
CA GLY A 305 10.00 -2.42 2.33
C GLY A 305 8.99 -1.42 1.73
N ALA A 306 7.77 -1.86 1.42
CA ALA A 306 6.70 -1.03 0.84
C ALA A 306 5.83 -0.31 1.90
#